data_AF-A0A1G3ZJ44-F1
#
_entry.id   AF-A0A1G3ZJ44-F1
#
_cell.length_a   1.000
_cell.length_b   1.000
_cell.length_c   1.000
_cell.angle_alpha   90.00
_cell.angle_beta   90.00
_cell.angle_gamma   90.00
#
_symmetry.space_group_name_H-M   'P 1'
#
loop_
_entity.id
_entity.type
_entity.pdbx_description
1 polymer ?
#
loop_
_entity_poly.entity_id
_entity_poly.type
_entity_poly.pdbx_seq_one_letter_code
_entity_poly.pdbx_strand_id
1 'polypeptide(L)'
;MVQTAVTILLSPIFEADFHKNSYAYRPKKRAQQAIEVLKEGLWSGRTEVVDADLSGYFDTIPHAGLMQLVKRRVSDGSILKLIKGWLRAEIVEEDPKTKKRKITKNRSGTPQGGVISPLLANLYLDGLDKAVNGGKEMRAVMVRFADDCVILCRKGTGAEVYKRLKQWLERRGLKLNEEKTRIVDFHEEGFEFLGFRLIRRKGRSGVYYPHISPSPESCKELRETIRKETARSTFWKDPNEVITRINQCVGGWSQYFHYGNSVKTFGKIQHYVENRARRWLWNKYGRKHGLYTKAYNNEYLHNHYRLIKLPLYATRKYS
;
A
#
# COMPACT_ATOMS: atom_id res chain seq x y z
N MET A 1 -5.31 -9.79 23.98
CA MET A 1 -5.41 -8.67 24.94
C MET A 1 -4.04 -8.19 25.44
N VAL A 2 -3.18 -9.06 26.00
CA VAL A 2 -1.85 -8.63 26.52
C VAL A 2 -0.95 -8.01 25.45
N GLN A 3 -0.88 -8.59 24.24
CA GLN A 3 -0.11 -8.01 23.13
C GLN A 3 -0.53 -6.59 22.80
N THR A 4 -1.84 -6.33 22.75
CA THR A 4 -2.41 -5.01 22.47
C THR A 4 -1.98 -3.97 23.52
N ALA A 5 -2.03 -4.33 24.81
CA ALA A 5 -1.60 -3.43 25.88
C ALA A 5 -0.11 -3.08 25.77
N VAL A 6 0.74 -4.07 25.51
CA VAL A 6 2.18 -3.83 25.30
C VAL A 6 2.42 -3.00 24.04
N THR A 7 1.70 -3.23 22.94
CA THR A 7 1.80 -2.40 21.74
C THR A 7 1.44 -0.94 22.04
N ILE A 8 0.32 -0.68 22.74
CA ILE A 8 -0.09 0.69 23.11
C ILE A 8 0.99 1.39 23.93
N LEU A 9 1.64 0.69 24.86
CA LEU A 9 2.71 1.23 25.70
C LEU A 9 3.99 1.50 24.91
N LEU A 10 4.39 0.59 24.02
CA LEU A 10 5.66 0.67 23.29
C LEU A 10 5.60 1.53 22.03
N SER A 11 4.42 1.64 21.41
CA SER A 11 4.22 2.46 20.21
C SER A 11 4.75 3.89 20.35
N PRO A 12 4.40 4.70 21.37
CA PRO A 12 4.90 6.08 21.48
C PRO A 12 6.42 6.13 21.68
N ILE A 13 7.00 5.16 22.39
CA ILE A 13 8.45 5.09 22.66
C ILE A 13 9.22 4.90 21.35
N PHE A 14 8.82 3.93 20.54
CA PHE A 14 9.48 3.66 19.26
C PHE A 14 9.12 4.68 18.18
N GLU A 15 7.89 5.22 18.19
CA GLU A 15 7.45 6.24 17.24
C GLU A 15 8.32 7.51 17.31
N ALA A 16 8.82 7.86 18.51
CA ALA A 16 9.75 8.97 18.70
C ALA A 16 11.09 8.78 17.97
N ASP A 17 11.51 7.53 17.74
CA ASP A 17 12.74 7.21 17.03
C ASP A 17 12.56 7.04 15.54
N PHE A 18 11.37 6.62 15.11
CA PHE A 18 11.16 6.18 13.74
C PHE A 18 11.37 7.29 12.72
N HIS A 19 12.17 6.98 11.70
CA HIS A 19 12.44 7.92 10.62
C HIS A 19 11.16 8.40 9.94
N LYS A 20 11.08 9.70 9.60
CA LYS A 20 9.87 10.34 9.07
C LYS A 20 9.31 9.72 7.78
N ASN A 21 10.18 9.13 6.95
CA ASN A 21 9.85 8.50 5.66
C ASN A 21 9.47 7.01 5.75
N SER A 22 9.24 6.49 6.97
CA SER A 22 8.60 5.19 7.18
C SER A 22 7.12 5.40 7.49
N TYR A 23 6.22 4.74 6.77
CA TYR A 23 4.79 5.07 6.79
C TYR A 23 3.86 3.95 7.28
N ALA A 24 4.17 2.68 7.00
CA ALA A 24 3.26 1.58 7.28
C ALA A 24 3.02 1.39 8.79
N TYR A 25 1.80 1.04 9.17
CA TYR A 25 1.42 0.68 10.55
C TYR A 25 1.72 1.74 11.61
N ARG A 26 1.82 3.00 11.20
CA ARG A 26 2.11 4.12 12.10
C ARG A 26 0.91 5.05 12.26
N PRO A 27 0.68 5.58 13.46
CA PRO A 27 -0.41 6.51 13.69
C PRO A 27 -0.19 7.79 12.85
N LYS A 28 -1.28 8.32 12.28
CA LYS A 28 -1.29 9.57 11.49
C LYS A 28 -0.39 9.56 10.24
N LYS A 29 0.11 8.39 9.81
CA LYS A 29 0.85 8.20 8.56
C LYS A 29 -0.06 7.62 7.48
N ARG A 30 -0.01 8.19 6.27
CA ARG A 30 -0.83 7.77 5.12
C ARG A 30 0.04 7.48 3.90
N ALA A 31 -0.38 6.53 3.07
CA ALA A 31 0.29 6.23 1.80
C ALA A 31 0.47 7.47 0.91
N GLN A 32 -0.51 8.37 0.88
CA GLN A 32 -0.42 9.63 0.11
C GLN A 32 0.78 10.51 0.52
N GLN A 33 1.17 10.51 1.80
CA GLN A 33 2.35 11.26 2.27
C GLN A 33 3.65 10.63 1.77
N ALA A 34 3.68 9.29 1.66
CA ALA A 34 4.78 8.56 1.05
C ALA A 34 4.95 8.97 -0.43
N ILE A 35 3.84 9.07 -1.16
CA ILE A 35 3.84 9.53 -2.55
C ILE A 35 4.28 10.99 -2.68
N GLU A 36 3.90 11.89 -1.75
CA GLU A 36 4.36 13.29 -1.78
C GLU A 36 5.88 13.39 -1.64
N VAL A 37 6.50 12.60 -0.74
CA VAL A 37 7.96 12.58 -0.61
C VAL A 37 8.63 12.08 -1.90
N LEU A 38 8.06 11.07 -2.55
CA LEU A 38 8.56 10.61 -3.84
C LEU A 38 8.43 11.69 -4.92
N LYS A 39 7.29 12.37 -4.97
CA LYS A 39 7.04 13.48 -5.90
C LYS A 39 8.07 14.60 -5.71
N GLU A 40 8.31 15.03 -4.48
CA GLU A 40 9.33 16.04 -4.16
C GLU A 40 10.74 15.57 -4.55
N GLY A 41 11.07 14.30 -4.29
CA GLY A 41 12.32 13.67 -4.71
C GLY A 41 12.51 13.72 -6.23
N LEU A 42 11.49 13.40 -7.00
CA LEU A 42 11.51 13.46 -8.47
C LEU A 42 11.67 14.91 -8.96
N TRP A 43 10.97 15.87 -8.34
CA TRP A 43 11.13 17.30 -8.65
C TRP A 43 12.53 17.81 -8.40
N SER A 44 13.23 17.28 -7.40
CA SER A 44 14.62 17.63 -7.09
C SER A 44 15.66 17.00 -8.03
N GLY A 45 15.23 16.26 -9.07
CA GLY A 45 16.12 15.65 -10.05
C GLY A 45 16.66 14.27 -9.67
N ARG A 46 16.04 13.58 -8.70
CA ARG A 46 16.36 12.18 -8.37
C ARG A 46 15.54 11.25 -9.25
N THR A 47 16.02 10.98 -10.45
CA THR A 47 15.24 10.35 -11.51
C THR A 47 15.48 8.86 -11.64
N GLU A 48 16.50 8.30 -10.98
CA GLU A 48 16.71 6.85 -10.96
C GLU A 48 16.08 6.27 -9.71
N VAL A 49 15.25 5.23 -9.91
CA VAL A 49 14.38 4.67 -8.89
C VAL A 49 14.78 3.22 -8.66
N VAL A 50 15.13 2.88 -7.43
CA VAL A 50 15.31 1.50 -6.98
C VAL A 50 14.02 1.10 -6.26
N ASP A 51 13.22 0.29 -6.93
CA ASP A 51 11.99 -0.31 -6.41
C ASP A 51 12.33 -1.65 -5.80
N ALA A 52 12.34 -1.76 -4.46
CA ALA A 52 12.89 -2.89 -3.72
C ALA A 52 11.83 -3.56 -2.83
N ASP A 53 11.72 -4.89 -2.99
CA ASP A 53 10.83 -5.76 -2.22
C ASP A 53 11.67 -6.72 -1.38
N LEU A 54 11.34 -6.89 -0.10
CA LEU A 54 12.01 -7.86 0.77
C LEU A 54 11.34 -9.23 0.68
N SER A 55 12.14 -10.29 0.52
CA SER A 55 11.61 -11.66 0.38
C SER A 55 11.24 -12.25 1.75
N GLY A 56 9.97 -12.61 1.94
CA GLY A 56 9.49 -13.27 3.16
C GLY A 56 9.82 -12.47 4.43
N TYR A 57 9.71 -11.14 4.37
CA TYR A 57 10.28 -10.25 5.37
C TYR A 57 9.84 -10.58 6.79
N PHE A 58 8.54 -10.69 7.03
CA PHE A 58 8.01 -10.98 8.37
C PHE A 58 8.47 -12.33 8.92
N ASP A 59 8.81 -13.30 8.07
CA ASP A 59 9.20 -14.65 8.48
C ASP A 59 10.72 -14.81 8.67
N THR A 60 11.49 -13.84 8.17
CA THR A 60 12.97 -13.91 8.13
C THR A 60 13.67 -13.07 9.21
N ILE A 61 12.95 -12.21 9.94
CA ILE A 61 13.55 -11.30 10.94
C ILE A 61 14.34 -12.07 12.02
N PRO A 62 15.66 -11.87 12.16
CA PRO A 62 16.44 -12.52 13.21
C PRO A 62 16.05 -12.04 14.62
N HIS A 63 15.57 -12.94 15.48
CA HIS A 63 15.14 -12.60 16.83
C HIS A 63 16.23 -11.94 17.68
N ALA A 64 17.49 -12.40 17.54
CA ALA A 64 18.60 -11.87 18.30
C ALA A 64 18.83 -10.38 18.00
N GLY A 65 18.90 -10.01 16.72
CA GLY A 65 19.06 -8.62 16.28
C GLY A 65 17.86 -7.75 16.68
N LEU A 66 16.64 -8.27 16.49
CA LEU A 66 15.42 -7.55 16.88
C LEU A 66 15.38 -7.27 18.38
N MET A 67 15.68 -8.28 19.22
CA MET A 67 15.70 -8.09 20.67
C MET A 67 16.78 -7.13 21.14
N GLN A 68 17.93 -7.04 20.44
CA GLN A 68 18.94 -6.02 20.72
C GLN A 68 18.39 -4.61 20.46
N LEU A 69 17.62 -4.40 19.40
CA LEU A 69 17.00 -3.11 19.11
C LEU A 69 15.94 -2.73 20.14
N VAL A 70 15.07 -3.67 20.53
CA VAL A 70 14.07 -3.45 21.58
C VAL A 70 14.74 -3.03 22.89
N LYS A 71 15.83 -3.71 23.29
CA LYS A 71 16.60 -3.42 24.51
C LYS A 71 17.23 -2.03 24.54
N ARG A 72 17.38 -1.34 23.41
CA ARG A 72 17.92 0.03 23.39
C ARG A 72 16.98 1.05 24.05
N ARG A 73 15.68 0.78 24.03
CA ARG A 73 14.65 1.68 24.58
C ARG A 73 13.86 1.06 25.73
N VAL A 74 13.82 -0.27 25.83
CA VAL A 74 13.06 -0.98 26.85
C VAL A 74 14.01 -1.73 27.77
N SER A 75 14.08 -1.30 29.03
CA SER A 75 14.90 -1.94 30.07
C SER A 75 14.13 -2.97 30.92
N ASP A 76 12.79 -2.94 30.89
CA ASP A 76 11.94 -3.84 31.68
C ASP A 76 12.10 -5.30 31.25
N GLY A 77 12.67 -6.12 32.14
CA GLY A 77 12.93 -7.53 31.89
C GLY A 77 11.67 -8.38 31.66
N SER A 78 10.53 -8.01 32.24
CA SER A 78 9.26 -8.71 32.08
C SER A 78 8.68 -8.46 30.69
N ILE A 79 8.70 -7.21 30.22
CA ILE A 79 8.28 -6.86 28.85
C ILE A 79 9.18 -7.56 27.83
N LEU A 80 10.50 -7.54 28.04
CA LEU A 80 11.46 -8.22 27.17
C LEU A 80 11.22 -9.74 27.11
N LYS A 81 10.88 -10.37 28.25
CA LYS A 81 10.51 -11.80 28.30
C LYS A 81 9.22 -12.08 27.53
N LEU A 82 8.21 -11.22 27.65
CA LEU A 82 6.94 -11.35 26.91
C LEU A 82 7.15 -11.26 25.41
N ILE A 83 7.87 -10.23 24.93
CA ILE A 83 8.17 -10.07 23.50
C ILE A 83 8.94 -11.29 22.98
N LYS A 84 9.97 -11.73 23.71
CA LYS A 84 10.74 -12.93 23.35
C LYS A 84 9.87 -14.19 23.32
N GLY A 85 8.93 -14.32 24.25
CA GLY A 85 7.95 -15.41 24.29
C GLY A 85 7.06 -15.41 23.04
N TRP A 86 6.54 -14.26 22.63
CA TRP A 86 5.74 -14.14 21.41
C TRP A 86 6.53 -14.44 20.13
N LEU A 87 7.78 -13.99 20.04
CA LEU A 87 8.63 -14.28 18.89
C LEU A 87 8.95 -15.78 18.77
N ARG A 88 9.08 -16.49 19.90
CA ARG A 88 9.39 -17.93 19.93
C ARG A 88 8.16 -18.83 19.89
N ALA A 89 6.95 -18.26 19.89
CA ALA A 89 5.72 -19.02 19.84
C ALA A 89 5.73 -19.93 18.60
N GLU A 90 5.41 -21.21 18.81
CA GLU A 90 5.45 -22.22 17.76
C GLU A 90 4.36 -21.96 16.72
N ILE A 91 4.70 -22.22 15.45
CA ILE A 91 3.77 -22.07 14.32
C ILE A 91 3.04 -23.41 14.18
N VAL A 92 1.72 -23.38 14.35
CA VAL A 92 0.85 -24.54 14.18
C VAL A 92 0.16 -24.41 12.83
N GLU A 93 0.60 -25.18 11.85
CA GLU A 93 -0.06 -25.29 10.55
C GLU A 93 -1.00 -26.49 10.57
N GLU A 94 -2.27 -26.28 10.23
CA GLU A 94 -3.23 -27.37 10.04
C GLU A 94 -3.38 -27.62 8.53
N ASP A 95 -3.07 -28.85 8.10
CA ASP A 95 -3.26 -29.23 6.71
C ASP A 95 -4.77 -29.20 6.36
N PRO A 96 -5.19 -28.37 5.38
CA PRO A 96 -6.60 -28.20 5.04
C PRO A 96 -7.29 -29.49 4.56
N LYS A 97 -6.54 -30.46 4.05
CA LYS A 97 -7.07 -31.72 3.51
C LYS A 97 -6.99 -32.86 4.54
N THR A 98 -5.91 -32.92 5.32
CA THR A 98 -5.66 -34.05 6.23
C THR A 98 -6.00 -33.75 7.69
N LYS A 99 -6.30 -32.48 8.04
CA LYS A 99 -6.49 -31.98 9.42
C LYS A 99 -5.33 -32.30 10.37
N LYS A 100 -4.16 -32.66 9.83
CA LYS A 100 -2.96 -32.92 10.62
C LYS A 100 -2.32 -31.60 11.01
N ARG A 101 -1.98 -31.47 12.29
CA ARG A 101 -1.27 -30.30 12.83
C ARG A 101 0.23 -30.52 12.73
N LYS A 102 0.92 -29.65 12.00
CA LYS A 102 2.37 -29.57 11.95
C LYS A 102 2.82 -28.43 12.86
N ILE A 103 3.56 -28.77 13.91
CA ILE A 103 4.12 -27.80 14.85
C ILE A 103 5.57 -27.53 14.44
N THR A 104 5.88 -26.30 14.08
CA THR A 104 7.22 -25.88 13.69
C THR A 104 7.76 -24.86 14.69
N LYS A 105 8.99 -25.06 15.17
CA LYS A 105 9.65 -24.11 16.07
C LYS A 105 9.94 -22.81 15.32
N ASN A 106 9.48 -21.68 15.87
CA ASN A 106 9.75 -20.36 15.33
C ASN A 106 11.16 -19.91 15.70
N ARG A 107 12.09 -20.01 14.75
CA ARG A 107 13.51 -19.62 14.92
C ARG A 107 13.82 -18.22 14.37
N SER A 108 12.95 -17.66 13.54
CA SER A 108 13.09 -16.36 12.91
C SER A 108 11.72 -15.83 12.50
N GLY A 109 11.62 -14.51 12.39
CA GLY A 109 10.40 -13.83 12.00
C GLY A 109 9.54 -13.42 13.18
N THR A 110 8.50 -12.68 12.88
CA THR A 110 7.46 -12.27 13.81
C THR A 110 6.17 -13.00 13.44
N PRO A 111 5.37 -13.49 14.40
CA PRO A 111 4.13 -14.18 14.09
C PRO A 111 3.22 -13.32 13.22
N GLN A 112 2.88 -13.80 12.02
CA GLN A 112 1.94 -13.12 11.14
C GLN A 112 0.55 -13.11 11.81
N GLY A 113 -0.02 -11.92 12.01
CA GLY A 113 -1.28 -11.73 12.75
C GLY A 113 -1.10 -11.30 14.22
N GLY A 114 0.12 -11.26 14.75
CA GLY A 114 0.39 -10.65 16.06
C GLY A 114 0.24 -9.12 16.01
N VAL A 115 -0.49 -8.53 16.97
CA VAL A 115 -0.75 -7.07 17.03
C VAL A 115 0.55 -6.26 17.16
N ILE A 116 1.60 -6.84 17.75
CA ILE A 116 2.91 -6.19 17.94
C ILE A 116 3.86 -6.39 16.76
N SER A 117 3.61 -7.37 15.89
CA SER A 117 4.50 -7.74 14.78
C SER A 117 4.81 -6.57 13.85
N PRO A 118 3.84 -5.73 13.42
CA PRO A 118 4.12 -4.60 12.56
C PRO A 118 5.03 -3.53 13.20
N LEU A 119 4.90 -3.32 14.52
CA LEU A 119 5.73 -2.39 15.27
C LEU A 119 7.18 -2.88 15.35
N LEU A 120 7.38 -4.16 15.64
CA LEU A 120 8.70 -4.79 15.71
C LEU A 120 9.39 -4.85 14.36
N ALA A 121 8.62 -5.13 13.31
CA ALA A 121 9.09 -5.07 11.93
C ALA A 121 9.63 -3.67 11.60
N ASN A 122 8.83 -2.63 11.82
CA ASN A 122 9.26 -1.25 11.60
C ASN A 122 10.50 -0.87 12.42
N LEU A 123 10.61 -1.33 13.66
CA LEU A 123 11.80 -1.14 14.49
C LEU A 123 13.06 -1.79 13.89
N TYR A 124 12.93 -2.96 13.29
CA TYR A 124 14.06 -3.66 12.67
C TYR A 124 14.63 -2.91 11.47
N LEU A 125 13.77 -2.30 10.66
CA LEU A 125 14.15 -1.57 9.44
C LEU A 125 14.42 -0.07 9.67
N ASP A 126 14.13 0.50 10.84
CA ASP A 126 14.38 1.92 11.11
C ASP A 126 15.85 2.32 10.92
N GLY A 127 16.79 1.41 11.24
CA GLY A 127 18.21 1.64 10.98
C GLY A 127 18.55 1.80 9.49
N LEU A 128 17.79 1.15 8.60
CA LEU A 128 17.94 1.32 7.14
C LEU A 128 17.42 2.68 6.72
N ASP A 129 16.25 3.07 7.22
CA ASP A 129 15.64 4.37 6.94
C ASP A 129 16.59 5.51 7.27
N LYS A 130 17.24 5.44 8.43
CA LYS A 130 18.24 6.41 8.88
C LYS A 130 19.51 6.36 8.05
N ALA A 131 20.01 5.16 7.71
CA ALA A 131 21.23 5.01 6.93
C ALA A 131 21.09 5.59 5.51
N VAL A 132 19.97 5.32 4.83
CA VAL A 132 19.75 5.78 3.45
C VAL A 132 19.40 7.27 3.43
N ASN A 133 18.43 7.71 4.24
CA ASN A 133 17.97 9.11 4.21
C ASN A 133 18.93 10.08 4.91
N GLY A 134 19.80 9.60 5.82
CA GLY A 134 20.82 10.41 6.49
C GLY A 134 22.13 10.53 5.71
N GLY A 135 22.33 9.69 4.67
CA GLY A 135 23.55 9.65 3.88
C GLY A 135 23.73 10.88 3.00
N LYS A 136 24.76 11.69 3.26
CA LYS A 136 25.07 12.90 2.47
C LYS A 136 25.65 12.60 1.09
N GLU A 137 26.35 11.47 0.94
CA GLU A 137 27.11 11.13 -0.28
C GLU A 137 26.22 10.94 -1.50
N MET A 138 25.20 10.09 -1.41
CA MET A 138 24.33 9.77 -2.55
C MET A 138 23.09 10.67 -2.64
N ARG A 139 22.80 11.43 -1.56
CA ARG A 139 21.59 12.26 -1.40
C ARG A 139 20.30 11.52 -1.78
N ALA A 140 20.27 10.21 -1.56
CA ALA A 140 19.13 9.36 -1.88
C ALA A 140 17.95 9.66 -0.95
N VAL A 141 16.73 9.45 -1.44
CA VAL A 141 15.50 9.57 -0.65
C VAL A 141 14.81 8.22 -0.68
N MET A 142 14.76 7.56 0.46
CA MET A 142 14.02 6.32 0.63
C MET A 142 12.69 6.57 1.31
N VAL A 143 11.65 6.00 0.71
CA VAL A 143 10.31 5.94 1.25
C VAL A 143 9.97 4.47 1.46
N ARG A 144 9.53 4.11 2.68
CA ARG A 144 9.25 2.73 3.05
C ARG A 144 7.83 2.57 3.57
N PHE A 145 7.18 1.52 3.10
CA PHE A 145 5.89 1.06 3.57
C PHE A 145 6.00 -0.43 3.92
N ALA A 146 6.33 -0.70 5.18
CA ALA A 146 6.62 -2.04 5.68
C ALA A 146 7.88 -2.63 5.01
N ASP A 147 7.72 -3.68 4.22
CA ASP A 147 8.71 -4.38 3.41
C ASP A 147 8.88 -3.83 1.99
N ASP A 148 7.90 -3.08 1.50
CA ASP A 148 7.95 -2.40 0.20
C ASP A 148 8.68 -1.05 0.36
N CYS A 149 9.77 -0.82 -0.38
CA CYS A 149 10.48 0.44 -0.34
C CYS A 149 10.97 0.93 -1.70
N VAL A 150 10.89 2.23 -1.88
CA VAL A 150 11.35 2.92 -3.09
C VAL A 150 12.45 3.89 -2.71
N ILE A 151 13.58 3.81 -3.41
CA ILE A 151 14.72 4.71 -3.23
C ILE A 151 14.91 5.54 -4.49
N LEU A 152 14.75 6.86 -4.35
CA LEU A 152 15.07 7.82 -5.40
C LEU A 152 16.51 8.28 -5.27
N CYS A 153 17.25 8.19 -6.37
CA CYS A 153 18.65 8.57 -6.44
C CYS A 153 18.95 9.34 -7.73
N ARG A 154 20.16 9.89 -7.81
CA ARG A 154 20.60 10.60 -9.03
C ARG A 154 20.85 9.58 -10.13
N LYS A 155 20.62 9.97 -11.37
CA LYS A 155 20.93 9.15 -12.53
C LYS A 155 22.38 8.65 -12.50
N GLY A 156 22.56 7.36 -12.73
CA GLY A 156 23.85 6.66 -12.70
C GLY A 156 24.27 6.15 -11.32
N THR A 157 23.45 6.31 -10.28
CA THR A 157 23.79 5.87 -8.91
C THR A 157 22.93 4.71 -8.42
N GLY A 158 21.89 4.31 -9.16
CA GLY A 158 20.94 3.27 -8.76
C GLY A 158 21.60 1.92 -8.48
N ALA A 159 22.54 1.49 -9.32
CA ALA A 159 23.25 0.22 -9.13
C ALA A 159 24.08 0.20 -7.84
N GLU A 160 24.74 1.31 -7.49
CA GLU A 160 25.52 1.44 -6.27
C GLU A 160 24.61 1.51 -5.03
N VAL A 161 23.48 2.24 -5.13
CA VAL A 161 22.45 2.28 -4.09
C VAL A 161 21.89 0.88 -3.84
N TYR A 162 21.55 0.14 -4.89
CA TYR A 162 21.06 -1.23 -4.80
C TYR A 162 22.09 -2.16 -4.14
N LYS A 163 23.37 -2.07 -4.55
CA LYS A 163 24.46 -2.86 -3.95
C LYS A 163 24.61 -2.57 -2.46
N ARG A 164 24.61 -1.29 -2.06
CA ARG A 164 24.68 -0.89 -0.64
C ARG A 164 23.45 -1.37 0.15
N LEU A 165 22.26 -1.28 -0.44
CA LEU A 165 21.02 -1.78 0.15
C LEU A 165 21.11 -3.29 0.40
N LYS A 166 21.49 -4.06 -0.61
CA LYS A 166 21.67 -5.51 -0.52
C LYS A 166 22.66 -5.90 0.59
N GLN A 167 23.84 -5.26 0.61
CA GLN A 167 24.84 -5.51 1.65
C GLN A 167 24.34 -5.17 3.06
N TRP A 168 23.58 -4.08 3.22
CA TRP A 168 23.03 -3.70 4.52
C TRP A 168 22.02 -4.72 5.04
N LEU A 169 21.18 -5.24 4.15
CA LEU A 169 20.15 -6.24 4.45
C LEU A 169 20.77 -7.60 4.77
N GLU A 170 21.73 -8.06 3.96
CA GLU A 170 22.43 -9.34 4.16
C GLU A 170 23.18 -9.39 5.51
N ARG A 171 23.85 -8.29 5.89
CA ARG A 171 24.50 -8.16 7.21
C ARG A 171 23.52 -8.28 8.38
N ARG A 172 22.22 -8.10 8.13
CA ARG A 172 21.13 -8.22 9.10
C ARG A 172 20.28 -9.45 8.88
N GLY A 173 20.74 -10.41 8.07
CA GLY A 173 20.04 -11.67 7.81
C GLY A 173 18.76 -11.52 7.00
N LEU A 174 18.58 -10.41 6.28
CA LEU A 174 17.45 -10.19 5.39
C LEU A 174 17.88 -10.37 3.93
N LYS A 175 16.93 -10.73 3.06
CA LYS A 175 17.16 -10.92 1.62
C LYS A 175 16.20 -10.06 0.81
N LEU A 176 16.71 -9.49 -0.29
CA LEU A 176 15.89 -8.85 -1.31
C LEU A 176 15.26 -9.90 -2.22
N ASN A 177 14.10 -9.56 -2.75
CA ASN A 177 13.47 -10.28 -3.83
C ASN A 177 14.03 -9.77 -5.16
N GLU A 178 15.03 -10.45 -5.71
CA GLU A 178 15.72 -10.01 -6.94
C GLU A 178 14.80 -10.02 -8.17
N GLU A 179 13.76 -10.86 -8.19
CA GLU A 179 12.81 -10.93 -9.32
C GLU A 179 11.87 -9.72 -9.35
N LYS A 180 11.52 -9.21 -8.17
CA LYS A 180 10.64 -8.04 -8.02
C LYS A 180 11.41 -6.72 -7.95
N THR A 181 12.66 -6.75 -7.51
CA THR A 181 13.47 -5.55 -7.36
C THR A 181 13.94 -5.03 -8.71
N ARG A 182 13.71 -3.75 -9.00
CA ARG A 182 14.05 -3.15 -10.30
C ARG A 182 14.69 -1.79 -10.13
N ILE A 183 15.58 -1.47 -11.07
CA ILE A 183 16.17 -0.13 -11.21
C ILE A 183 15.59 0.48 -12.48
N VAL A 184 14.92 1.61 -12.36
CA VAL A 184 14.22 2.25 -13.47
C VAL A 184 14.62 3.72 -13.59
N ASP A 185 14.80 4.21 -14.81
CA ASP A 185 14.96 5.65 -15.08
C ASP A 185 13.58 6.27 -15.29
N PHE A 186 13.18 7.16 -14.38
CA PHE A 186 11.91 7.89 -14.41
C PHE A 186 11.72 8.76 -15.67
N HIS A 187 12.79 9.02 -16.41
CA HIS A 187 12.70 9.71 -17.69
C HIS A 187 12.19 8.85 -18.83
N GLU A 188 12.45 7.54 -18.78
CA GLU A 188 12.13 6.59 -19.85
C GLU A 188 10.83 5.85 -19.52
N GLU A 189 10.72 5.38 -18.29
CA GLU A 189 9.54 4.68 -17.79
C GLU A 189 9.09 5.23 -16.44
N GLY A 190 7.95 4.75 -15.96
CA GLY A 190 7.47 5.07 -14.63
C GLY A 190 7.26 3.82 -13.81
N PHE A 191 7.05 4.01 -12.51
CA PHE A 191 6.95 2.91 -11.55
C PHE A 191 5.61 2.97 -10.82
N GLU A 192 5.30 1.88 -10.13
CA GLU A 192 4.10 1.74 -9.31
C GLU A 192 4.50 1.55 -7.86
N PHE A 193 3.81 2.23 -6.94
CA PHE A 193 4.06 2.12 -5.51
C PHE A 193 2.76 2.40 -4.75
N LEU A 194 2.39 1.53 -3.80
CA LEU A 194 1.17 1.66 -2.99
C LEU A 194 -0.13 1.83 -3.79
N GLY A 195 -0.21 1.19 -4.96
CA GLY A 195 -1.33 1.29 -5.90
C GLY A 195 -1.37 2.59 -6.70
N PHE A 196 -0.38 3.48 -6.56
CA PHE A 196 -0.20 4.66 -7.40
C PHE A 196 0.81 4.37 -8.49
N ARG A 197 0.52 4.84 -9.69
CA ARG A 197 1.46 4.89 -10.81
C ARG A 197 2.00 6.30 -10.95
N LEU A 198 3.33 6.41 -10.94
CA LEU A 198 4.07 7.65 -11.17
C LEU A 198 4.73 7.57 -12.55
N ILE A 199 4.42 8.52 -13.42
CA ILE A 199 5.04 8.63 -14.75
C ILE A 199 5.45 10.07 -15.03
N ARG A 200 6.49 10.28 -15.82
CA ARG A 200 6.81 11.61 -16.34
C ARG A 200 5.82 12.00 -17.44
N ARG A 201 5.19 13.17 -17.32
CA ARG A 201 4.34 13.74 -18.39
C ARG A 201 4.68 15.20 -18.67
N LYS A 202 4.42 15.62 -19.91
CA LYS A 202 4.52 17.02 -20.32
C LYS A 202 3.21 17.74 -20.01
N GLY A 203 3.28 18.83 -19.27
CA GLY A 203 2.15 19.71 -18.98
C GLY A 203 1.77 20.57 -20.18
N ARG A 204 0.65 21.30 -20.06
CA ARG A 204 0.21 22.26 -21.10
C ARG A 204 1.22 23.38 -21.34
N SER A 205 1.97 23.76 -20.30
CA SER A 205 3.07 24.73 -20.37
C SER A 205 4.35 24.18 -21.03
N GLY A 206 4.36 22.91 -21.44
CA GLY A 206 5.55 22.26 -22.00
C GLY A 206 6.55 21.75 -20.96
N VAL A 207 6.35 22.04 -19.68
CA VAL A 207 7.21 21.58 -18.58
C VAL A 207 6.85 20.14 -18.18
N TYR A 208 7.87 19.31 -17.96
CA TYR A 208 7.68 17.95 -17.45
C TYR A 208 7.37 17.94 -15.96
N TYR A 209 6.45 17.07 -15.54
CA TYR A 209 6.11 16.88 -14.13
C TYR A 209 5.84 15.40 -13.82
N PRO A 210 6.01 14.97 -12.56
CA PRO A 210 5.55 13.66 -12.10
C PRO A 210 4.02 13.60 -12.08
N HIS A 211 3.44 12.82 -12.98
CA HIS A 211 2.02 12.56 -13.04
C HIS A 211 1.68 11.35 -12.18
N ILE A 212 0.84 11.56 -11.16
CA ILE A 212 0.49 10.55 -10.17
C ILE A 212 -0.97 10.18 -10.37
N SER A 213 -1.24 8.91 -10.63
CA SER A 213 -2.60 8.42 -10.85
C SER A 213 -2.77 7.01 -10.26
N PRO A 214 -4.00 6.54 -10.01
CA PRO A 214 -4.20 5.16 -9.59
C PRO A 214 -3.64 4.18 -10.62
N SER A 215 -3.01 3.10 -10.16
CA SER A 215 -2.39 2.12 -11.05
C SER A 215 -3.44 1.36 -11.86
N PRO A 216 -3.07 0.85 -13.05
CA PRO A 216 -3.95 -0.01 -13.84
C PRO A 216 -4.41 -1.25 -13.08
N GLU A 217 -3.55 -1.84 -12.24
CA GLU A 217 -3.91 -3.01 -11.44
C GLU A 217 -4.92 -2.65 -10.34
N SER A 218 -4.72 -1.57 -9.59
CA SER A 218 -5.72 -1.12 -8.60
C SER A 218 -7.07 -0.74 -9.24
N CYS A 219 -7.05 -0.20 -10.47
CA CYS A 219 -8.28 0.04 -11.24
C CYS A 219 -8.95 -1.27 -11.70
N LYS A 220 -8.16 -2.30 -12.02
CA LYS A 220 -8.65 -3.62 -12.44
C LYS A 220 -9.26 -4.37 -11.26
N GLU A 221 -8.61 -4.37 -10.10
CA GLU A 221 -9.12 -4.96 -8.86
C GLU A 221 -10.47 -4.36 -8.45
N LEU A 222 -10.60 -3.03 -8.49
CA LEU A 222 -11.88 -2.36 -8.24
C LEU A 222 -12.96 -2.83 -9.23
N ARG A 223 -12.63 -2.85 -10.53
CA ARG A 223 -13.57 -3.31 -11.58
C ARG A 223 -14.00 -4.76 -11.36
N GLU A 224 -13.08 -5.63 -10.98
CA GLU A 224 -13.39 -7.04 -10.69
C GLU A 224 -14.29 -7.18 -9.45
N THR A 225 -14.06 -6.37 -8.42
CA THR A 225 -14.94 -6.31 -7.24
C THR A 225 -16.35 -5.89 -7.62
N ILE A 226 -16.49 -4.80 -8.40
CA ILE A 226 -17.79 -4.35 -8.90
C ILE A 226 -18.44 -5.41 -9.81
N ARG A 227 -17.65 -6.10 -10.64
CA ARG A 227 -18.13 -7.16 -11.52
C ARG A 227 -18.71 -8.33 -10.72
N LYS A 228 -18.10 -8.71 -9.60
CA LYS A 228 -18.59 -9.74 -8.68
C LYS A 228 -19.90 -9.31 -7.99
N GLU A 229 -19.99 -8.08 -7.50
CA GLU A 229 -21.22 -7.54 -6.91
C GLU A 229 -22.37 -7.44 -7.92
N THR A 230 -22.05 -7.18 -9.20
CA THR A 230 -23.00 -7.10 -10.32
C THR A 230 -22.98 -8.35 -11.21
N ALA A 231 -22.73 -9.52 -10.64
CA ALA A 231 -22.79 -10.79 -11.36
C ALA A 231 -24.25 -11.21 -11.62
N ARG A 232 -24.49 -12.08 -12.61
CA ARG A 232 -25.85 -12.61 -12.87
C ARG A 232 -26.41 -13.37 -11.65
N SER A 233 -25.53 -14.03 -10.88
CA SER A 233 -25.87 -14.71 -9.64
C SER A 233 -26.40 -13.78 -8.54
N THR A 234 -26.28 -12.46 -8.68
CA THR A 234 -26.80 -11.48 -7.71
C THR A 234 -28.15 -10.89 -8.10
N PHE A 235 -28.79 -11.34 -9.20
CA PHE A 235 -30.08 -10.80 -9.66
C PHE A 235 -31.23 -10.96 -8.67
N TRP A 236 -31.15 -11.88 -7.71
CA TRP A 236 -32.16 -12.01 -6.66
C TRP A 236 -32.03 -10.93 -5.57
N LYS A 237 -30.88 -10.27 -5.43
CA LYS A 237 -30.65 -9.24 -4.40
C LYS A 237 -31.41 -7.95 -4.67
N ASP A 238 -31.71 -7.20 -3.62
CA ASP A 238 -32.29 -5.87 -3.75
C ASP A 238 -31.31 -4.90 -4.45
N PRO A 239 -31.78 -4.07 -5.41
CA PRO A 239 -30.94 -3.08 -6.06
C PRO A 239 -30.25 -2.10 -5.11
N ASN A 240 -30.92 -1.63 -4.06
CA ASN A 240 -30.33 -0.68 -3.13
C ASN A 240 -29.21 -1.34 -2.32
N GLU A 241 -29.34 -2.62 -1.98
CA GLU A 241 -28.27 -3.37 -1.32
C GLU A 241 -27.02 -3.46 -2.22
N VAL A 242 -27.20 -3.83 -3.50
CA VAL A 242 -26.09 -3.94 -4.46
C VAL A 242 -25.44 -2.59 -4.72
N ILE A 243 -26.23 -1.53 -4.90
CA ILE A 243 -25.71 -0.17 -5.12
C ILE A 243 -25.01 0.34 -3.87
N THR A 244 -25.50 0.04 -2.66
CA THR A 244 -24.83 0.40 -1.40
C THR A 244 -23.45 -0.26 -1.31
N ARG A 245 -23.33 -1.54 -1.64
CA ARG A 245 -22.04 -2.24 -1.68
C ARG A 245 -21.09 -1.61 -2.71
N ILE A 246 -21.60 -1.31 -3.91
CA ILE A 246 -20.82 -0.61 -4.95
C ILE A 246 -20.33 0.75 -4.42
N ASN A 247 -21.20 1.52 -3.78
CA ASN A 247 -20.87 2.83 -3.20
C ASN A 247 -19.81 2.73 -2.11
N GLN A 248 -19.85 1.71 -1.25
CA GLN A 248 -18.83 1.46 -0.24
C GLN A 248 -17.46 1.16 -0.88
N CYS A 249 -17.42 0.26 -1.87
CA CYS A 249 -16.19 -0.09 -2.58
C CYS A 249 -15.60 1.12 -3.33
N VAL A 250 -16.43 1.79 -4.14
CA VAL A 250 -16.01 2.94 -4.95
C VAL A 250 -15.67 4.14 -4.06
N GLY A 251 -16.43 4.36 -2.98
CA GLY A 251 -16.19 5.42 -2.02
C GLY A 251 -14.85 5.27 -1.33
N GLY A 252 -14.57 4.09 -0.75
CA GLY A 252 -13.28 3.80 -0.11
C GLY A 252 -12.10 3.92 -1.08
N TRP A 253 -12.24 3.35 -2.28
CA TRP A 253 -11.23 3.46 -3.33
C TRP A 253 -10.99 4.93 -3.71
N SER A 254 -12.06 5.70 -3.92
CA SER A 254 -11.95 7.11 -4.29
C SER A 254 -11.27 7.93 -3.20
N GLN A 255 -11.60 7.70 -1.93
CA GLN A 255 -11.00 8.41 -0.80
C GLN A 255 -9.50 8.16 -0.70
N TYR A 256 -9.08 6.91 -0.92
CA TYR A 256 -7.67 6.54 -0.93
C TYR A 256 -6.92 7.16 -2.12
N PHE A 257 -7.52 7.12 -3.31
CA PHE A 257 -6.89 7.57 -4.55
C PHE A 257 -7.16 9.04 -4.91
N HIS A 258 -7.86 9.80 -4.05
CA HIS A 258 -8.12 11.22 -4.24
C HIS A 258 -6.88 12.05 -3.90
N TYR A 259 -5.83 11.86 -4.69
CA TYR A 259 -4.54 12.49 -4.56
C TYR A 259 -3.87 12.61 -5.95
N GLY A 260 -3.11 13.68 -6.17
CA GLY A 260 -2.41 13.91 -7.42
C GLY A 260 -3.35 14.14 -8.62
N ASN A 261 -3.14 13.39 -9.70
CA ASN A 261 -3.81 13.55 -10.99
C ASN A 261 -4.88 12.46 -11.26
N SER A 262 -5.72 12.17 -10.28
CA SER A 262 -6.69 11.06 -10.34
C SER A 262 -7.97 11.34 -11.15
N VAL A 263 -8.28 12.60 -11.46
CA VAL A 263 -9.54 13.03 -12.14
C VAL A 263 -9.85 12.25 -13.41
N LYS A 264 -8.88 12.09 -14.32
CA LYS A 264 -9.11 11.37 -15.59
C LYS A 264 -9.40 9.89 -15.36
N THR A 265 -8.74 9.28 -14.38
CA THR A 265 -8.96 7.88 -14.00
C THR A 265 -10.30 7.72 -13.31
N PHE A 266 -10.68 8.66 -12.44
CA PHE A 266 -11.99 8.68 -11.77
C PHE A 266 -13.12 8.78 -12.78
N GLY A 267 -13.00 9.61 -13.82
CA GLY A 267 -14.00 9.68 -14.90
C GLY A 267 -14.20 8.34 -15.61
N LYS A 268 -13.11 7.61 -15.89
CA LYS A 268 -13.18 6.27 -16.49
C LYS A 268 -13.87 5.25 -15.57
N ILE A 269 -13.54 5.27 -14.27
CA ILE A 269 -14.16 4.37 -13.29
C ILE A 269 -15.64 4.71 -13.10
N GLN A 270 -15.99 5.99 -12.97
CA GLN A 270 -17.38 6.41 -12.85
C GLN A 270 -18.20 5.95 -14.06
N HIS A 271 -17.72 6.18 -15.28
CA HIS A 271 -18.38 5.70 -16.49
C HIS A 271 -18.54 4.17 -16.50
N TYR A 272 -17.53 3.42 -16.06
CA TYR A 272 -17.62 1.97 -15.93
C TYR A 272 -18.69 1.54 -14.92
N VAL A 273 -18.70 2.14 -13.72
CA VAL A 273 -19.65 1.85 -12.64
C VAL A 273 -21.08 2.15 -13.11
N GLU A 274 -21.33 3.32 -13.67
CA GLU A 274 -22.63 3.73 -14.21
C GLU A 274 -23.12 2.74 -15.27
N ASN A 275 -22.29 2.41 -16.25
CA ASN A 275 -22.64 1.45 -17.30
C ASN A 275 -22.90 0.05 -16.74
N ARG A 276 -22.12 -0.37 -15.74
CA ARG A 276 -22.26 -1.70 -15.14
C ARG A 276 -23.53 -1.82 -14.32
N ALA A 277 -23.81 -0.83 -13.46
CA ALA A 277 -25.05 -0.75 -12.70
C ALA A 277 -26.27 -0.72 -13.63
N ARG A 278 -26.22 0.10 -14.70
CA ARG A 278 -27.28 0.16 -15.72
C ARG A 278 -27.54 -1.20 -16.36
N ARG A 279 -26.48 -1.88 -16.82
CA ARG A 279 -26.60 -3.21 -17.43
C ARG A 279 -27.13 -4.24 -16.44
N TRP A 280 -26.73 -4.18 -15.18
CA TRP A 280 -27.20 -5.11 -14.16
C TRP A 280 -28.70 -4.93 -13.88
N LEU A 281 -29.17 -3.69 -13.69
CA LEU A 281 -30.60 -3.37 -13.52
C LEU A 281 -31.42 -3.77 -14.75
N TRP A 282 -30.94 -3.44 -15.93
CA TRP A 282 -31.61 -3.77 -17.19
C TRP A 282 -31.83 -5.27 -17.36
N ASN A 283 -30.80 -6.08 -17.08
CA ASN A 283 -30.88 -7.54 -17.15
C ASN A 283 -31.74 -8.12 -16.02
N LYS A 284 -31.62 -7.62 -14.78
CA LYS A 284 -32.42 -8.08 -13.63
C LYS A 284 -33.92 -7.95 -13.90
N TYR A 285 -34.34 -6.86 -14.53
CA TYR A 285 -35.75 -6.59 -14.84
C TYR A 285 -36.17 -7.00 -16.26
N GLY A 286 -35.34 -7.76 -16.98
CA GLY A 286 -35.69 -8.33 -18.30
C GLY A 286 -36.19 -7.30 -19.33
N ARG A 287 -35.65 -6.07 -19.30
CA ARG A 287 -36.18 -4.96 -20.10
C ARG A 287 -35.88 -5.19 -21.59
N LYS A 288 -36.84 -4.89 -22.47
CA LYS A 288 -36.73 -5.08 -23.93
C LYS A 288 -36.38 -3.81 -24.71
N HIS A 289 -36.46 -2.63 -24.08
CA HIS A 289 -36.12 -1.35 -24.70
C HIS A 289 -34.63 -1.01 -24.56
N GLY A 290 -34.14 -0.08 -25.38
CA GLY A 290 -32.73 0.30 -25.45
C GLY A 290 -32.10 0.65 -24.09
N LEU A 291 -30.83 0.27 -23.92
CA LEU A 291 -30.09 0.38 -22.64
C LEU A 291 -30.03 1.81 -22.08
N TYR A 292 -30.10 2.83 -22.95
CA TYR A 292 -30.00 4.25 -22.61
C TYR A 292 -31.35 4.99 -22.63
N THR A 293 -32.46 4.26 -22.57
CA THR A 293 -33.79 4.86 -22.43
C THR A 293 -33.90 5.65 -21.10
N LYS A 294 -34.90 6.55 -21.01
CA LYS A 294 -35.14 7.42 -19.84
C LYS A 294 -35.17 6.66 -18.49
N ALA A 295 -35.42 5.36 -18.49
CA ALA A 295 -35.57 4.54 -17.28
C ALA A 295 -34.29 4.37 -16.43
N TYR A 296 -33.09 4.42 -17.03
CA TYR A 296 -31.82 4.24 -16.29
C TYR A 296 -30.70 5.16 -16.79
N ASN A 297 -31.02 6.42 -17.08
CA ASN A 297 -30.01 7.43 -17.36
C ASN A 297 -29.14 7.70 -16.10
N ASN A 298 -28.01 8.38 -16.28
CA ASN A 298 -27.10 8.65 -15.16
C ASN A 298 -27.78 9.41 -14.03
N GLU A 299 -28.61 10.38 -14.37
CA GLU A 299 -29.36 11.18 -13.41
C GLU A 299 -30.27 10.31 -12.52
N TYR A 300 -30.97 9.34 -13.11
CA TYR A 300 -31.79 8.39 -12.37
C TYR A 300 -30.95 7.50 -11.45
N LEU A 301 -29.82 6.97 -11.92
CA LEU A 301 -28.93 6.14 -11.10
C LEU A 301 -28.41 6.91 -9.87
N HIS A 302 -28.05 8.19 -10.06
CA HIS A 302 -27.53 9.03 -8.97
C HIS A 302 -28.63 9.53 -8.04
N ASN A 303 -29.80 9.92 -8.56
CA ASN A 303 -30.86 10.54 -7.76
C ASN A 303 -31.73 9.48 -7.06
N HIS A 304 -32.10 8.40 -7.76
CA HIS A 304 -32.98 7.37 -7.22
C HIS A 304 -32.21 6.33 -6.40
N TYR A 305 -31.18 5.71 -6.99
CA TYR A 305 -30.39 4.67 -6.31
C TYR A 305 -29.23 5.23 -5.48
N ARG A 306 -29.04 6.55 -5.45
CA ARG A 306 -27.93 7.22 -4.72
C ARG A 306 -26.56 6.68 -5.12
N LEU A 307 -26.37 6.32 -6.39
CA LEU A 307 -25.06 5.88 -6.88
C LEU A 307 -24.02 7.00 -6.68
N ILE A 308 -22.87 6.66 -6.12
CA ILE A 308 -21.83 7.64 -5.79
C ILE A 308 -21.31 8.37 -7.04
N LYS A 309 -21.11 9.69 -6.91
CA LYS A 309 -20.39 10.51 -7.90
C LYS A 309 -18.96 10.67 -7.45
N LEU A 310 -18.01 10.36 -8.33
CA LEU A 310 -16.59 10.55 -8.02
C LEU A 310 -16.24 12.04 -8.14
N PRO A 311 -15.22 12.51 -7.40
CA PRO A 311 -14.77 13.89 -7.54
C PRO A 311 -14.03 14.06 -8.87
N LEU A 312 -14.76 14.52 -9.88
CA LEU A 312 -14.25 14.78 -11.24
C LEU A 312 -13.72 16.22 -11.42
N TYR A 313 -13.82 17.03 -10.37
CA TYR A 313 -13.30 18.39 -10.34
C TYR A 313 -12.28 18.47 -9.22
N ALA A 314 -11.14 19.09 -9.49
CA ALA A 314 -10.20 19.41 -8.44
C ALA A 314 -10.85 20.45 -7.51
N THR A 315 -11.22 20.06 -6.30
CA THR A 315 -11.24 21.05 -5.22
C THR A 315 -9.81 21.52 -5.05
N ARG A 316 -9.49 22.71 -5.59
CA ARG A 316 -8.28 23.43 -5.18
C ARG A 316 -8.39 23.66 -3.68
N LYS A 317 -7.83 22.75 -2.88
CA LYS A 317 -7.48 23.07 -1.50
C LYS A 317 -6.30 24.03 -1.63
N TYR A 318 -6.61 25.33 -1.60
CA TYR A 318 -5.62 26.35 -1.36
C TYR A 318 -5.04 26.10 0.04
N SER A 319 -3.71 26.03 0.07
CA SER A 319 -2.79 26.42 1.15
C SER A 319 -3.04 25.85 2.55
#